data_AF-A0A2T4S5F7-F1
#
_entry.id   AF-A0A2T4S5F7-F1
#
_cell.length_a   1.000
_cell.length_b   1.000
_cell.length_c   1.000
_cell.angle_alpha   90.00
_cell.angle_beta   90.00
_cell.angle_gamma   90.00
#
_symmetry.space_group_name_H-M   'P 1'
#
loop_
_entity.id
_entity.type
_entity.pdbx_description
1 polymer ?
#
loop_
_entity_poly.entity_id
_entity_poly.type
_entity_poly.pdbx_seq_one_letter_code
_entity_poly.pdbx_strand_id
1 'polypeptide(L)'
;RRGYNKDVMPKTDSQRNISTFNFFTLWMGAVHNIPNYTAVGGFLLLGLSPLQVIFALIFSSFIIATLLAVNGYAGSKYGIPFAMQLRQTYGDIGAKLPGVLRGVIAGIGWFGLQTFAGSQALLILLIKIFPGFEHFGNGTTILGITIPGLIAFLVFWAINFAIGIG
;
A
#
# COMPACT_ATOMS: atom_id res chain seq x y z
N ARG A 1 18.82 4.55 30.78
CA ARG A 1 18.99 4.78 29.32
C ARG A 1 17.74 4.26 28.63
N ARG A 2 16.95 5.10 27.93
CA ARG A 2 15.82 4.62 27.11
C ARG A 2 16.41 3.81 25.96
N GLY A 3 16.32 2.48 26.01
CA GLY A 3 16.97 1.56 25.07
C GLY A 3 16.35 1.61 23.67
N TYR A 4 16.63 2.69 22.93
CA TYR A 4 16.24 2.80 21.54
C TYR A 4 16.99 1.76 20.71
N ASN A 5 16.25 0.99 19.90
CA ASN A 5 16.85 0.10 18.93
C ASN A 5 17.72 0.92 17.95
N LYS A 6 18.84 0.37 17.48
CA LYS A 6 19.77 1.07 16.60
C LYS A 6 19.09 1.52 15.29
N ASP A 7 18.10 0.76 14.84
CA ASP A 7 17.32 1.03 13.62
C ASP A 7 16.41 2.26 13.72
N VAL A 8 16.06 2.65 14.94
CA VAL A 8 15.20 3.83 15.18
C VAL A 8 16.01 5.05 15.57
N MET A 9 17.34 5.02 15.48
CA MET A 9 18.18 6.19 15.74
C MET A 9 18.20 7.14 14.54
N PRO A 10 18.49 8.44 14.74
CA PRO A 10 18.65 9.37 13.62
C PRO A 10 19.77 8.91 12.69
N LYS A 11 19.55 8.98 11.38
CA LYS A 11 20.58 8.62 10.40
C LYS A 11 21.68 9.68 10.33
N THR A 12 22.93 9.25 10.37
CA THR A 12 24.11 10.11 10.12
C THR A 12 24.22 10.47 8.63
N ASP A 13 24.99 11.50 8.30
CA ASP A 13 25.16 11.91 6.89
C ASP A 13 25.75 10.79 6.01
N SER A 14 26.64 9.97 6.56
CA SER A 14 27.20 8.79 5.89
C SER A 14 26.16 7.70 5.56
N GLN A 15 25.02 7.68 6.25
CA GLN A 15 23.93 6.71 6.03
C GLN A 15 22.87 7.23 5.04
N ARG A 16 22.98 8.49 4.56
CA ARG A 16 22.05 9.13 3.63
C ARG A 16 22.49 8.87 2.18
N ASN A 17 22.27 7.65 1.71
CA ASN A 17 22.74 7.16 0.40
C ASN A 17 21.63 7.09 -0.69
N ILE A 18 20.45 7.63 -0.43
CA ILE A 18 19.35 7.65 -1.41
C ILE A 18 19.58 8.81 -2.38
N SER A 19 19.81 8.49 -3.65
CA SER A 19 19.84 9.47 -4.75
C SER A 19 18.42 9.88 -5.16
N THR A 20 18.30 11.00 -5.88
CA THR A 20 17.02 11.45 -6.46
C THR A 20 16.41 10.38 -7.38
N PHE A 21 17.24 9.64 -8.11
CA PHE A 21 16.77 8.57 -8.99
C PHE A 21 16.23 7.36 -8.20
N ASN A 22 16.90 6.99 -7.10
CA ASN A 22 16.41 5.94 -6.19
C ASN A 22 15.08 6.36 -5.56
N PHE A 23 14.94 7.64 -5.21
CA PHE A 23 13.68 8.19 -4.70
C PHE A 23 12.56 8.13 -5.74
N PHE A 24 12.82 8.56 -6.97
CA PHE A 24 11.86 8.51 -8.07
C PHE A 24 11.37 7.09 -8.35
N THR A 25 12.30 6.14 -8.52
CA THR A 25 11.97 4.74 -8.81
C THR A 25 11.16 4.08 -7.68
N LEU A 26 11.47 4.40 -6.42
CA LEU A 26 10.70 3.95 -5.26
C LEU A 26 9.24 4.45 -5.30
N TRP A 27 9.02 5.72 -5.67
CA TRP A 27 7.67 6.27 -5.80
C TRP A 27 6.90 5.72 -6.98
N MET A 28 7.58 5.48 -8.11
CA MET A 28 6.96 4.81 -9.25
C MET A 28 6.43 3.43 -8.85
N GLY A 29 7.21 2.65 -8.09
CA GLY A 29 6.75 1.37 -7.55
C GLY A 29 5.54 1.50 -6.62
N ALA A 30 5.49 2.52 -5.77
CA ALA A 30 4.37 2.71 -4.84
C ALA A 30 3.06 3.15 -5.53
N VAL A 31 3.15 3.97 -6.58
CA VAL A 31 1.97 4.51 -7.29
C VAL A 31 1.30 3.47 -8.17
N HIS A 32 2.08 2.55 -8.76
CA HIS A 32 1.57 1.52 -9.67
C HIS A 32 0.99 0.35 -8.87
N ASN A 33 -0.30 0.41 -8.59
CA ASN A 33 -1.02 -0.67 -7.93
C ASN A 33 -2.42 -0.84 -8.51
N ILE A 34 -2.96 -2.06 -8.40
CA ILE A 34 -4.24 -2.45 -8.99
C ILE A 34 -5.41 -1.59 -8.44
N PRO A 35 -5.54 -1.35 -7.13
CA PRO A 35 -6.62 -0.52 -6.58
C PRO A 35 -6.69 0.88 -7.19
N ASN A 36 -5.54 1.54 -7.44
CA ASN A 36 -5.52 2.84 -8.11
C ASN A 36 -6.13 2.76 -9.53
N TYR A 37 -5.78 1.73 -10.31
CA TYR A 37 -6.37 1.53 -11.64
C TYR A 37 -7.86 1.21 -11.57
N THR A 38 -8.27 0.37 -10.61
CA THR A 38 -9.68 0.05 -10.37
C THR A 38 -10.48 1.29 -9.97
N ALA A 39 -9.91 2.19 -9.16
CA ALA A 39 -10.57 3.44 -8.77
C ALA A 39 -10.80 4.36 -9.97
N VAL A 40 -9.80 4.51 -10.85
CA VAL A 40 -9.94 5.27 -12.11
C VAL A 40 -11.00 4.64 -13.00
N GLY A 41 -11.00 3.32 -13.17
CA GLY A 41 -12.05 2.60 -13.88
C GLY A 41 -13.44 2.85 -13.27
N GLY A 42 -13.54 2.86 -11.94
CA GLY A 42 -14.76 3.19 -11.20
C GLY A 42 -15.28 4.58 -11.52
N PHE A 43 -14.42 5.60 -11.57
CA PHE A 43 -14.84 6.97 -11.93
C PHE A 43 -15.41 7.04 -13.35
N LEU A 44 -14.80 6.33 -14.30
CA LEU A 44 -15.32 6.28 -15.67
C LEU A 44 -16.67 5.55 -15.74
N LEU A 45 -16.84 4.47 -14.98
CA LEU A 45 -18.11 3.74 -14.88
C LEU A 45 -19.23 4.58 -14.25
N LEU A 46 -18.88 5.51 -13.35
CA LEU A 46 -19.81 6.48 -12.78
C LEU A 46 -20.21 7.59 -13.77
N GLY A 47 -19.68 7.58 -15.00
CA GLY A 47 -20.02 8.51 -16.06
C GLY A 47 -19.16 9.78 -16.12
N LEU A 48 -18.06 9.86 -15.36
CA LEU A 48 -17.13 10.98 -15.45
C LEU A 48 -16.37 10.92 -16.78
N SER A 49 -16.15 12.08 -17.39
CA SER A 49 -15.38 12.13 -18.62
C SER A 49 -13.89 11.82 -18.35
N PRO A 50 -13.17 11.18 -19.27
CA PRO A 50 -11.75 10.90 -19.10
C PRO A 50 -10.93 12.16 -18.79
N LEU A 51 -11.27 13.28 -19.43
CA LEU A 51 -10.60 14.56 -19.17
C LEU A 51 -10.85 15.06 -17.74
N GLN A 52 -12.08 14.96 -17.23
CA GLN A 52 -12.39 15.34 -15.85
C GLN A 52 -11.58 14.51 -14.85
N VAL A 53 -11.50 13.20 -15.07
CA VAL A 53 -10.72 12.29 -14.22
C VAL A 53 -9.24 12.64 -14.26
N ILE A 54 -8.66 12.89 -15.45
CA ILE A 54 -7.25 13.28 -15.60
C ILE A 54 -6.97 14.59 -14.84
N PHE A 55 -7.80 15.62 -15.01
CA PHE A 55 -7.60 16.89 -14.31
C PHE A 55 -7.70 16.72 -12.78
N ALA A 56 -8.68 15.95 -12.30
CA ALA A 56 -8.82 15.67 -10.88
C ALA A 56 -7.63 14.90 -10.31
N LEU A 57 -7.09 13.92 -11.06
CA LEU A 57 -5.91 13.16 -10.68
C LEU A 57 -4.66 14.04 -10.61
N ILE A 58 -4.42 14.89 -11.60
CA ILE A 58 -3.27 15.80 -11.62
C ILE A 58 -3.37 16.77 -10.43
N PHE A 59 -4.52 17.41 -10.26
CA PHE A 59 -4.73 18.39 -9.19
C PHE A 59 -4.58 17.77 -7.79
N SER A 60 -5.22 16.63 -7.55
CA SER A 60 -5.08 15.91 -6.28
C SER A 60 -3.64 15.46 -6.03
N SER A 61 -2.93 14.98 -7.06
CA SER A 61 -1.52 14.58 -6.96
C SER A 61 -0.61 15.73 -6.54
N PHE A 62 -0.83 16.94 -7.06
CA PHE A 62 -0.07 18.13 -6.65
C PHE A 62 -0.30 18.49 -5.18
N ILE A 63 -1.55 18.44 -4.72
CA ILE A 63 -1.89 18.71 -3.31
C ILE A 63 -1.22 17.67 -2.41
N ILE A 64 -1.37 16.39 -2.73
CA ILE A 64 -0.81 15.29 -1.95
C ILE A 64 0.72 15.38 -1.92
N ALA A 65 1.36 15.63 -3.07
CA ALA A 65 2.81 15.79 -3.15
C ALA A 65 3.32 16.93 -2.26
N THR A 66 2.61 18.06 -2.25
CA THR A 66 2.96 19.21 -1.40
C THR A 66 2.84 18.87 0.08
N LEU A 67 1.72 18.28 0.51
CA LEU A 67 1.51 17.88 1.89
C LEU A 67 2.54 16.84 2.35
N LEU A 68 2.89 15.90 1.47
CA LEU A 68 3.89 14.88 1.74
C LEU A 68 5.30 15.49 1.87
N ALA A 69 5.66 16.46 1.03
CA ALA A 69 6.93 17.17 1.13
C ALA A 69 7.04 17.93 2.46
N VAL A 70 5.97 18.61 2.88
CA VAL A 70 5.91 19.30 4.17
C VAL A 70 6.03 18.30 5.32
N ASN A 71 5.30 17.17 5.28
CA ASN A 71 5.38 16.14 6.30
C ASN A 71 6.78 15.49 6.37
N GLY A 72 7.42 15.28 5.22
CA GLY A 72 8.75 14.68 5.11
C GLY A 72 9.90 15.60 5.50
N TYR A 73 9.68 16.92 5.60
CA TYR A 73 10.74 17.91 5.82
C TYR A 73 11.55 17.63 7.09
N ALA A 74 10.87 17.40 8.23
CA ALA A 74 11.54 17.11 9.49
C ALA A 74 12.34 15.80 9.45
N GLY A 75 11.81 14.78 8.76
CA GLY A 75 12.47 13.48 8.61
C GLY A 75 13.72 13.58 7.72
N SER A 76 13.63 14.35 6.64
CA SER A 76 14.75 14.58 5.71
C SER A 76 15.86 15.43 6.35
N LYS A 77 15.51 16.55 6.98
CA LYS A 77 16.49 17.48 7.59
C LYS A 77 17.22 16.85 8.77
N TYR A 78 16.48 16.25 9.70
CA TYR A 78 17.05 15.73 10.95
C TYR A 78 17.38 14.25 10.91
N GLY A 79 17.04 13.53 9.82
CA GLY A 79 17.25 12.08 9.71
C GLY A 79 16.44 11.27 10.72
N ILE A 80 15.40 11.85 11.32
CA ILE A 80 14.60 11.22 12.37
C ILE A 80 13.46 10.38 11.78
N PRO A 81 13.21 9.17 12.28
CA PRO A 81 12.10 8.34 11.86
C PRO A 81 10.76 8.91 12.32
N PHE A 82 9.69 8.57 11.60
CA PHE A 82 8.32 8.97 11.91
C PHE A 82 7.92 8.65 13.36
N ALA A 83 8.34 7.49 13.88
CA ALA A 83 8.04 7.09 15.25
C ALA A 83 8.61 8.05 16.31
N MET A 84 9.76 8.69 16.05
CA MET A 84 10.32 9.70 16.94
C MET A 84 9.57 11.03 16.84
N GLN A 85 9.19 11.46 15.63
CA GLN A 85 8.36 12.66 15.45
C GLN A 85 7.03 12.53 16.20
N LEU A 86 6.40 11.36 16.09
CA LEU A 86 5.13 11.07 16.76
C LEU A 86 5.25 11.17 18.29
N ARG A 87 6.37 10.69 18.87
CA ARG A 87 6.66 10.80 20.30
C ARG A 87 6.94 12.24 20.74
N GLN A 88 7.56 13.06 19.90
CA GLN A 88 7.76 14.47 20.20
C GLN A 88 6.43 15.24 20.29
N THR A 89 5.46 14.91 19.45
CA THR A 89 4.14 15.57 19.45
C THR A 89 3.19 15.05 20.52
N TYR A 90 3.11 13.72 20.70
CA TYR A 90 2.09 13.08 21.55
C TYR A 90 2.64 12.48 22.86
N GLY A 91 3.94 12.58 23.11
CA GLY A 91 4.61 11.93 24.23
C GLY A 91 4.73 10.41 24.06
N ASP A 92 5.32 9.73 25.05
CA ASP A 92 5.64 8.30 24.95
C ASP A 92 4.40 7.39 24.95
N ILE A 93 3.37 7.75 25.72
CA ILE A 93 2.12 6.97 25.81
C ILE A 93 1.19 7.37 24.67
N GLY A 94 1.03 8.67 24.41
CA GLY A 94 0.12 9.19 23.40
C GLY A 94 0.51 8.79 21.97
N ALA A 95 1.80 8.61 21.68
CA ALA A 95 2.27 8.17 20.36
C ALA A 95 1.85 6.72 20.00
N LYS A 96 1.48 5.89 20.97
CA LYS A 96 1.08 4.49 20.71
C LYS A 96 -0.21 4.43 19.89
N LEU A 97 -1.20 5.27 20.20
CA LEU A 97 -2.49 5.27 19.51
C LEU A 97 -2.35 5.55 18.00
N PRO A 98 -1.79 6.69 17.54
CA PRO A 98 -1.59 6.94 16.12
C PRO A 98 -0.63 5.93 15.46
N GLY A 99 0.33 5.40 16.21
CA GLY A 99 1.20 4.32 15.73
C GLY A 99 0.42 3.04 15.42
N VAL A 100 -0.45 2.61 16.33
CA VAL A 100 -1.31 1.42 16.16
C VAL A 100 -2.34 1.65 15.06
N LEU A 101 -3.03 2.79 15.05
CA LEU A 101 -4.01 3.11 14.01
C LEU A 101 -3.37 3.08 12.62
N ARG A 102 -2.20 3.71 12.46
CA ARG A 102 -1.43 3.66 11.21
C ARG A 102 -1.04 2.22 10.88
N GLY A 103 -0.55 1.45 11.86
CA GLY A 103 -0.15 0.05 11.67
C GLY A 103 -1.30 -0.86 11.24
N VAL A 104 -2.49 -0.69 11.80
CA VAL A 104 -3.67 -1.48 11.45
C VAL A 104 -4.17 -1.09 10.06
N ILE A 105 -4.34 0.21 9.79
CA ILE A 105 -4.89 0.67 8.50
C ILE A 105 -3.91 0.37 7.36
N ALA A 106 -2.64 0.73 7.52
CA ALA A 106 -1.63 0.54 6.48
C ALA A 106 -1.11 -0.91 6.41
N GLY A 107 -1.00 -1.58 7.55
CA GLY A 107 -0.46 -2.94 7.61
C GLY A 107 -1.50 -4.00 7.26
N ILE A 108 -2.71 -3.93 7.84
CA ILE A 108 -3.73 -4.97 7.65
C ILE A 108 -4.68 -4.56 6.53
N GLY A 109 -5.25 -3.35 6.60
CA GLY A 109 -6.26 -2.90 5.64
C GLY A 109 -5.71 -2.79 4.22
N TRP A 110 -4.61 -2.04 4.06
CA TRP A 110 -4.02 -1.82 2.74
C TRP A 110 -3.41 -3.09 2.14
N PHE A 111 -2.71 -3.89 2.94
CA PHE A 111 -2.18 -5.18 2.48
C PHE A 111 -3.30 -6.15 2.07
N GLY A 112 -4.38 -6.23 2.85
CA GLY A 112 -5.54 -7.05 2.53
C GLY A 112 -6.19 -6.63 1.21
N LEU A 113 -6.41 -5.33 1.01
CA LEU A 113 -6.95 -4.78 -0.23
C LEU A 113 -6.07 -5.11 -1.44
N GLN A 114 -4.76 -4.91 -1.31
CA GLN A 114 -3.79 -5.19 -2.38
C GLN A 114 -3.74 -6.68 -2.72
N THR A 115 -3.75 -7.54 -1.70
CA THR A 115 -3.77 -9.00 -1.88
C THR A 115 -5.05 -9.45 -2.56
N PHE A 116 -6.20 -8.89 -2.17
CA PHE A 116 -7.48 -9.20 -2.79
C PHE A 116 -7.55 -8.72 -4.24
N ALA A 117 -7.11 -7.49 -4.53
CA ALA A 117 -7.09 -6.97 -5.89
C ALA A 117 -6.16 -7.81 -6.79
N GLY A 118 -4.98 -8.21 -6.28
CA GLY A 118 -4.07 -9.11 -6.98
C GLY A 118 -4.63 -10.51 -7.18
N SER A 119 -5.38 -11.04 -6.22
CA SER A 119 -6.01 -12.36 -6.37
C SER A 119 -7.09 -12.40 -7.43
N GLN A 120 -7.81 -11.29 -7.67
CA GLN A 120 -8.76 -11.21 -8.78
C GLN A 120 -8.05 -11.30 -10.13
N ALA A 121 -6.90 -10.64 -10.27
CA ALA A 121 -6.08 -10.78 -11.48
C ALA A 121 -5.58 -12.23 -11.67
N LEU A 122 -5.14 -12.89 -10.59
CA LEU A 122 -4.75 -14.29 -10.62
C LEU A 122 -5.91 -15.22 -10.99
N LEU A 123 -7.10 -14.98 -10.44
CA LEU A 123 -8.31 -15.74 -10.77
C LEU A 123 -8.62 -15.69 -12.27
N ILE A 124 -8.59 -14.49 -12.87
CA ILE A 124 -8.82 -14.32 -14.31
C ILE A 124 -7.79 -15.10 -15.14
N LEU A 125 -6.52 -15.08 -14.72
CA LEU A 125 -5.46 -15.85 -15.38
C LEU A 125 -5.70 -17.35 -15.27
N LEU A 126 -6.08 -17.84 -14.08
CA LEU A 126 -6.35 -19.26 -13.85
C LEU A 126 -7.55 -19.76 -14.67
N ILE A 127 -8.63 -18.98 -14.77
CA ILE A 127 -9.79 -19.31 -15.61
C ILE A 127 -9.38 -19.35 -17.09
N LYS A 128 -8.51 -18.44 -17.52
CA LYS A 128 -8.05 -18.39 -18.92
C LYS A 128 -7.17 -19.58 -19.29
N ILE A 129 -6.35 -20.08 -18.36
CA ILE A 129 -5.47 -21.25 -18.58
C ILE A 129 -6.26 -22.56 -18.38
N PHE A 130 -7.12 -22.60 -17.38
CA PHE A 130 -7.95 -23.74 -17.01
C PHE A 130 -9.43 -23.33 -16.95
N PRO A 131 -10.16 -23.37 -18.07
CA PRO A 131 -11.57 -22.94 -18.12
C PRO A 131 -12.48 -23.70 -17.14
N GLY A 132 -12.15 -24.94 -16.81
CA GLY A 132 -12.87 -25.73 -15.81
C GLY A 132 -12.75 -25.22 -14.37
N PHE A 133 -11.81 -24.32 -14.09
CA PHE A 133 -11.59 -23.76 -12.76
C PHE A 133 -12.74 -22.84 -12.30
N GLU A 134 -13.46 -22.22 -13.24
CA GLU A 134 -14.61 -21.36 -12.95
C GLU A 134 -15.77 -22.15 -12.29
N HIS A 135 -15.96 -23.41 -12.67
CA HIS A 135 -17.05 -24.25 -12.19
C HIS A 135 -16.71 -24.98 -10.87
N PHE A 136 -15.48 -24.82 -10.39
CA PHE A 136 -15.01 -25.50 -9.19
C PHE A 136 -15.77 -24.99 -7.95
N GLY A 137 -16.45 -25.89 -7.24
CA GLY A 137 -17.29 -25.54 -6.08
C GLY A 137 -18.76 -25.21 -6.42
N ASN A 138 -19.20 -25.41 -7.68
CA ASN A 138 -20.60 -25.35 -8.12
C ASN A 138 -21.37 -24.10 -7.63
N GLY A 139 -20.73 -22.93 -7.66
CA GLY A 139 -21.33 -21.66 -7.24
C GLY A 139 -21.42 -21.44 -5.72
N THR A 140 -20.83 -22.32 -4.91
CA THR A 140 -20.76 -22.12 -3.46
C THR A 140 -19.90 -20.88 -3.15
N THR A 141 -20.43 -19.99 -2.33
CA THR A 141 -19.72 -18.79 -1.87
C THR A 141 -19.43 -18.89 -0.38
N ILE A 142 -18.22 -18.48 0.00
CA ILE A 142 -17.79 -18.34 1.40
C ILE A 142 -17.45 -16.87 1.59
N LEU A 143 -18.11 -16.20 2.55
CA LEU A 143 -17.92 -14.77 2.84
C LEU A 143 -18.11 -13.86 1.61
N GLY A 144 -18.99 -14.25 0.67
CA GLY A 144 -19.26 -13.51 -0.56
C GLY A 144 -18.24 -13.72 -1.68
N ILE A 145 -17.24 -14.60 -1.51
CA ILE A 145 -16.25 -14.96 -2.52
C ILE A 145 -16.50 -16.41 -2.99
N THR A 146 -16.38 -16.67 -4.28
CA THR A 146 -16.51 -18.02 -4.85
C THR A 146 -15.33 -18.90 -4.43
N ILE A 147 -15.51 -20.22 -4.36
CA ILE A 147 -14.41 -21.17 -4.05
C ILE A 147 -13.17 -20.94 -4.94
N PRO A 148 -13.28 -20.75 -6.28
CA PRO A 148 -12.13 -20.46 -7.12
C PRO A 148 -11.44 -19.13 -6.74
N GLY A 149 -12.23 -18.12 -6.39
CA GLY A 149 -11.71 -16.83 -5.92
C GLY A 149 -11.01 -16.92 -4.57
N LEU A 150 -11.50 -17.77 -3.65
CA LEU A 150 -10.86 -18.02 -2.37
C LEU A 150 -9.52 -18.75 -2.55
N ILE A 151 -9.46 -19.74 -3.44
CA ILE A 151 -8.22 -20.45 -3.77
C ILE A 151 -7.21 -19.46 -4.37
N ALA A 152 -7.62 -18.64 -5.34
CA ALA A 152 -6.76 -17.62 -5.93
C ALA A 152 -6.27 -16.61 -4.87
N PHE A 153 -7.13 -16.23 -3.92
CA PHE A 153 -6.75 -15.37 -2.80
C PHE A 153 -5.69 -16.01 -1.91
N LEU A 154 -5.90 -17.25 -1.47
CA LEU A 154 -4.95 -17.94 -0.59
C LEU A 154 -3.60 -18.19 -1.28
N VAL A 155 -3.61 -18.56 -2.57
CA VAL A 155 -2.39 -18.73 -3.36
C VAL A 155 -1.65 -17.41 -3.50
N PHE A 156 -2.34 -16.34 -3.89
CA PHE A 156 -1.72 -15.03 -4.04
C PHE A 156 -1.16 -14.51 -2.69
N TRP A 157 -1.92 -14.69 -1.61
CA TRP A 157 -1.49 -14.36 -0.26
C TRP A 157 -0.24 -15.15 0.16
N ALA A 158 -0.22 -16.46 -0.05
CA ALA A 158 0.90 -17.33 0.31
C ALA A 158 2.18 -16.94 -0.46
N ILE A 159 2.06 -16.59 -1.74
CA ILE A 159 3.19 -16.10 -2.55
C ILE A 159 3.74 -14.79 -1.97
N ASN A 160 2.86 -13.82 -1.66
CA ASN A 160 3.30 -12.55 -1.06
C ASN A 160 3.97 -12.77 0.30
N PHE A 161 3.45 -13.69 1.11
CA PHE A 161 4.05 -14.03 2.39
C PHE A 161 5.41 -14.73 2.25
N ALA A 162 5.54 -15.66 1.29
CA ALA A 162 6.80 -16.34 1.00
C ALA A 162 7.89 -15.35 0.55
N ILE A 163 7.54 -14.39 -0.29
CA ILE A 163 8.45 -13.32 -0.73
C ILE A 163 8.82 -12.40 0.44
N GLY A 164 7.87 -12.08 1.34
CA GLY A 164 8.11 -11.19 2.47
C GLY A 164 8.99 -11.76 3.59
N ILE A 165 9.26 -13.07 3.60
CA ILE A 165 10.14 -13.74 4.58
C ILE A 165 11.57 -13.92 4.04
N GLY A 166 11.77 -13.84 2.72
CA GLY A 166 13.08 -13.90 2.06
C GLY A 166 13.80 -12.57 2.06
#